data_AF-A0ABD5DVT7-F1
#
_entry.id   AF-A0ABD5DVT7-F1
#
_cell.length_a   1.000
_cell.length_b   1.000
_cell.length_c   1.000
_cell.angle_alpha   90.00
_cell.angle_beta   90.00
_cell.angle_gamma   90.00
#
_symmetry.space_group_name_H-M   'P 1'
#
loop_
_entity.id
_entity.type
_entity.pdbx_description
1 polymer ?
#
loop_
_entity_poly.entity_id
_entity_poly.type
_entity_poly.pdbx_seq_one_letter_code
_entity_poly.pdbx_strand_id
1 'polypeptide(L)'
;SPNRIVIGSNSSYVEEKMRELYEPFNRNHDKMIFMDIRSAELTKYAANCMLATKISFMNEIANLAELLGADIENVRKGIGSDERIG
;
A
#
# COMPACT_ATOMS: atom_id res chain seq x y z
N SER A 1 8.30 10.30 8.42
CA SER A 1 8.05 9.08 9.24
C SER A 1 7.23 8.09 8.43
N PRO A 2 7.43 6.77 8.56
CA PRO A 2 6.70 5.77 7.79
C PRO A 2 5.19 5.85 8.04
N ASN A 3 4.40 5.44 7.04
CA ASN A 3 2.94 5.32 7.15
C ASN A 3 2.55 4.08 7.98
N ARG A 4 3.25 2.95 7.77
CA ARG A 4 3.17 1.74 8.60
C ARG A 4 4.51 1.00 8.64
N ILE A 5 4.70 0.13 9.63
CA ILE A 5 5.84 -0.78 9.80
C ILE A 5 5.27 -2.20 9.88
N VAL A 6 5.60 -3.06 8.90
CA VAL A 6 5.13 -4.45 8.84
C VAL A 6 6.22 -5.37 9.36
N ILE A 7 5.88 -6.24 10.32
CA ILE A 7 6.83 -7.15 10.97
C ILE A 7 6.26 -8.57 10.95
N GLY A 8 7.02 -9.50 10.35
CA GLY A 8 6.71 -10.92 10.36
C GLY A 8 7.38 -11.63 11.53
N SER A 9 6.63 -12.15 12.48
CA SER A 9 7.17 -12.91 13.62
C SER A 9 6.15 -13.89 14.18
N ASN A 10 6.61 -15.08 14.57
CA ASN A 10 5.83 -16.05 15.34
C ASN A 10 6.26 -16.09 16.82
N SER A 11 7.14 -15.17 17.25
CA SER A 11 7.68 -15.10 18.61
C SER A 11 7.22 -13.83 19.31
N SER A 12 6.55 -14.01 20.45
CA SER A 12 6.10 -12.92 21.33
C SER A 12 7.28 -12.11 21.88
N TYR A 13 8.41 -12.77 22.14
CA TYR A 13 9.65 -12.09 22.57
C TYR A 13 10.17 -11.12 21.49
N VAL A 14 10.13 -11.53 20.21
CA VAL A 14 10.53 -10.66 19.10
C VAL A 14 9.56 -9.51 18.94
N GLU A 15 8.25 -9.73 19.11
CA GLU A 15 7.26 -8.65 19.09
C GLU A 15 7.54 -7.60 20.16
N GLU A 16 7.77 -8.00 21.41
CA GLU A 16 8.10 -7.09 22.51
C GLU A 16 9.36 -6.27 22.21
N LYS A 17 10.43 -6.94 21.76
CA LYS A 17 11.70 -6.27 21.45
C LYS A 17 11.59 -5.31 20.28
N MET A 18 10.81 -5.65 19.26
CA MET A 18 10.58 -4.76 18.13
C MET A 18 9.73 -3.56 18.53
N ARG A 19 8.77 -3.74 19.44
CA ARG A 19 7.98 -2.62 19.98
C ARG A 19 8.84 -1.64 20.77
N GLU A 20 9.74 -2.15 21.62
CA GLU A 20 10.73 -1.34 22.33
C GLU A 20 11.64 -0.57 21.36
N LEU A 21 12.17 -1.26 20.34
CA LEU A 21 13.06 -0.66 19.34
C LEU A 21 12.39 0.47 18.53
N TYR A 22 11.11 0.29 18.17
CA TYR A 22 10.38 1.25 17.34
C TYR A 22 9.56 2.27 18.13
N GLU A 23 9.55 2.19 19.47
CA GLU A 23 8.85 3.14 20.35
C GLU A 23 9.10 4.62 19.99
N PRO A 24 10.34 5.07 19.67
CA PRO A 24 10.58 6.46 19.31
C PRO A 24 9.85 6.93 18.03
N PHE A 25 9.54 6.00 17.14
CA PHE A 25 8.87 6.25 15.86
C PHE A 25 7.34 6.13 15.95
N ASN A 26 6.82 5.63 17.07
CA ASN A 26 5.42 5.28 17.29
C ASN A 26 4.68 6.22 18.25
N ARG A 27 5.29 7.36 18.61
CA ARG A 27 4.80 8.29 19.65
C ARG A 27 3.38 8.84 19.46
N ASN A 28 2.89 8.89 18.21
CA ASN A 28 1.60 9.52 17.92
C ASN A 28 0.49 8.52 17.57
N HIS A 29 0.80 7.38 16.94
CA HIS A 29 -0.14 6.33 16.51
C HIS A 29 0.63 5.00 16.47
N ASP A 30 0.00 3.88 16.84
CA ASP A 30 0.61 2.56 16.62
C ASP A 30 0.62 2.25 15.12
N LYS A 31 1.82 2.31 14.52
CA LYS A 31 2.04 2.05 13.10
C LYS A 31 2.55 0.64 12.84
N MET A 32 2.72 -0.18 13.88
CA MET A 32 3.24 -1.53 13.74
C MET A 32 2.12 -2.52 13.43
N ILE A 33 2.35 -3.36 12.42
CA ILE A 33 1.45 -4.43 12.04
C ILE A 33 2.24 -5.73 12.15
N PHE A 34 1.91 -6.52 13.17
CA PHE A 34 2.47 -7.86 13.37
C PHE A 34 1.64 -8.91 12.63
N MET A 35 2.33 -9.85 11.99
CA MET A 35 1.74 -10.97 11.26
C MET A 35 2.74 -12.13 11.22
N ASP A 36 2.34 -13.28 10.67
CA ASP A 36 3.28 -14.37 10.43
C ASP A 36 4.30 -13.99 9.34
N ILE A 37 5.43 -14.70 9.34
CA ILE A 37 6.58 -14.41 8.46
C ILE A 37 6.18 -14.43 6.98
N ARG A 38 5.41 -15.43 6.54
CA ARG A 38 5.05 -15.58 5.12
C ARG A 38 4.10 -14.47 4.68
N SER A 39 3.16 -14.08 5.54
CA SER A 39 2.28 -12.94 5.27
C SER A 39 3.06 -11.62 5.13
N ALA A 40 4.08 -11.40 5.95
CA ALA A 40 4.92 -10.19 5.85
C ALA A 40 5.72 -10.15 4.54
N GLU A 41 6.31 -11.28 4.15
CA GLU A 41 7.00 -11.43 2.86
C GLU A 41 6.05 -11.16 1.68
N LEU A 42 4.89 -11.81 1.68
CA LEU A 42 3.89 -11.63 0.62
C LEU A 42 3.36 -10.19 0.57
N THR A 43 3.18 -9.54 1.72
CA THR A 43 2.76 -8.13 1.80
C THR A 43 3.72 -7.22 1.02
N LYS A 44 5.03 -7.50 1.06
CA LYS A 44 6.02 -6.73 0.30
C LYS A 44 5.80 -6.84 -1.22
N TYR A 45 5.58 -8.06 -1.71
CA TYR A 45 5.30 -8.31 -3.12
C TYR A 45 3.96 -7.70 -3.52
N ALA A 46 2.88 -7.99 -2.78
CA ALA A 46 1.54 -7.53 -3.07
C ALA A 46 1.45 -6.00 -3.15
N ALA A 47 2.11 -5.28 -2.25
CA ALA A 47 2.13 -3.82 -2.28
C ALA A 47 2.77 -3.27 -3.58
N ASN A 48 3.93 -3.81 -3.98
CA ASN A 48 4.60 -3.39 -5.21
C ASN A 48 3.77 -3.78 -6.46
N CYS A 49 3.20 -4.99 -6.47
CA CYS A 49 2.33 -5.45 -7.54
C CYS A 49 1.11 -4.55 -7.69
N MET A 50 0.41 -4.21 -6.60
CA MET A 50 -0.77 -3.35 -6.65
C MET A 50 -0.45 -1.96 -7.23
N LEU A 51 0.69 -1.37 -6.84
CA LEU A 51 1.14 -0.09 -7.41
C LEU A 51 1.39 -0.20 -8.91
N ALA A 52 2.09 -1.26 -9.35
CA ALA A 52 2.32 -1.52 -10.76
C ALA A 52 1.00 -1.73 -11.52
N THR A 53 0.07 -2.53 -10.97
CA THR A 53 -1.23 -2.79 -11.56
C THR A 53 -2.04 -1.50 -11.72
N LYS A 54 -2.07 -0.60 -10.72
CA LYS A 54 -2.77 0.69 -10.85
C LYS A 54 -2.21 1.53 -12.01
N ILE A 55 -0.89 1.56 -12.17
CA ILE A 55 -0.23 2.30 -13.26
C ILE A 55 -0.57 1.66 -14.61
N SER A 56 -0.38 0.35 -14.75
CA SER A 56 -0.68 -0.37 -15.99
C SER A 56 -2.16 -0.24 -16.37
N PHE A 57 -3.06 -0.35 -15.39
CA PHE A 57 -4.49 -0.15 -15.60
C PHE A 57 -4.79 1.25 -16.15
N MET A 58 -4.25 2.30 -15.53
CA MET A 58 -4.45 3.67 -16.02
C MET A 58 -3.87 3.90 -17.41
N ASN A 59 -2.73 3.28 -17.74
CA ASN A 59 -2.15 3.35 -19.08
C ASN A 59 -3.06 2.71 -20.13
N GLU A 60 -3.64 1.53 -19.85
CA GLU A 60 -4.59 0.88 -20.76
C GLU A 60 -5.87 1.72 -20.95
N ILE A 61 -6.38 2.33 -19.88
CA ILE A 61 -7.53 3.24 -19.99
C ILE A 61 -7.17 4.51 -20.79
N ALA A 62 -5.93 5.01 -20.70
CA ALA A 62 -5.47 6.14 -21.50
C ALA A 62 -5.49 5.80 -23.00
N ASN A 63 -4.95 4.64 -23.38
CA ASN A 63 -4.98 4.14 -24.76
C ASN A 63 -6.43 4.04 -25.27
N LEU A 64 -7.36 3.53 -24.46
CA LEU A 64 -8.77 3.46 -24.81
C LEU A 64 -9.41 4.86 -24.93
N ALA A 65 -9.04 5.80 -24.04
CA ALA A 65 -9.55 7.16 -24.07
C ALA A 65 -9.14 7.89 -25.36
N GLU A 66 -7.92 7.70 -25.84
CA GLU A 66 -7.46 8.24 -27.14
C GLU A 66 -8.34 7.75 -28.31
N LEU A 67 -8.67 6.45 -28.34
CA LEU A 67 -9.52 5.86 -29.37
C LEU A 67 -10.97 6.36 -29.32
N LEU A 68 -11.46 6.73 -28.13
CA LEU A 68 -12.82 7.20 -27.90
C LEU A 68 -12.94 8.74 -27.94
N GLY A 69 -11.83 9.47 -28.08
CA GLY A 69 -11.81 10.93 -27.99
C GLY A 69 -12.13 11.47 -26.58
N ALA A 70 -11.87 10.67 -25.55
CA ALA A 70 -12.09 11.05 -24.15
C ALA A 70 -10.80 11.62 -23.52
N ASP A 71 -10.98 12.49 -22.52
CA ASP A 71 -9.87 13.05 -21.73
C ASP A 71 -9.56 12.16 -20.51
N ILE A 72 -8.39 11.52 -20.54
CA ILE A 72 -7.94 10.62 -19.46
C ILE A 72 -7.81 11.33 -18.11
N GLU A 73 -7.50 12.63 -18.05
CA GLU A 73 -7.42 13.34 -16.78
C GLU A 73 -8.79 13.56 -16.14
N ASN A 74 -9.83 13.77 -16.95
CA ASN A 74 -11.20 13.82 -16.45
C ASN A 74 -11.65 12.45 -15.94
N VAL A 75 -11.32 11.37 -16.66
CA VAL A 75 -11.58 10.00 -16.20
C VAL A 75 -10.86 9.71 -14.88
N ARG A 76 -9.56 10.05 -14.78
CA ARG A 76 -8.75 9.87 -13.57
C ARG A 76 -9.33 10.62 -12.37
N LYS A 77 -9.75 11.87 -12.55
CA LYS A 77 -10.42 12.65 -11.49
C LYS A 77 -11.75 12.04 -11.09
N GLY A 78 -12.54 11.57 -12.06
CA GLY A 78 -13.82 10.90 -11.83
C GLY A 78 -13.65 9.67 -10.94
N ILE A 79 -12.80 8.73 -11.33
CA ILE A 79 -12.58 7.50 -10.56
C ILE A 79 -11.84 7.77 -9.23
N GLY A 80 -10.95 8.76 -9.20
CA GLY A 80 -10.16 9.10 -8.01
C GLY A 80 -10.96 9.81 -6.92
N SER A 81 -12.17 10.30 -7.23
CA SER A 81 -13.09 10.85 -6.24
C SER A 81 -13.76 9.77 -5.37
N ASP A 82 -13.66 8.50 -5.76
CA ASP A 82 -14.11 7.37 -4.96
C ASP A 82 -13.05 6.99 -3.92
N GLU A 83 -13.38 7.14 -2.63
CA GLU A 83 -12.48 6.87 -1.49
C GLU A 83 -11.96 5.42 -1.43
N ARG A 84 -12.58 4.48 -2.15
CA ARG A 84 -12.10 3.08 -2.24
C ARG A 84 -10.95 2.91 -3.23
N ILE A 85 -10.78 3.86 -4.15
CA ILE A 85 -9.79 3.84 -5.24
C ILE A 85 -8.65 4.83 -4.94
N GLY A 86 -9.02 6.02 -4.44
CA GLY A 86 -8.14 7.15 -4.12
C GLY A 86 -7.36 6.95 -2.82
#